data_AF-A0A3R9AZ65-F1
#
_entry.id   AF-A0A3R9AZ65-F1
#
_cell.length_a   1.000
_cell.length_b   1.000
_cell.length_c   1.000
_cell.angle_alpha   90.00
_cell.angle_beta   90.00
_cell.angle_gamma   90.00
#
_symmetry.space_group_name_H-M   'P 1'
#
loop_
_entity.id
_entity.type
_entity.pdbx_description
1 polymer ?
#
loop_
_entity_poly.entity_id
_entity_poly.type
_entity_poly.pdbx_seq_one_letter_code
_entity_poly.pdbx_strand_id
1 'polypeptide(L)'
;MSTPTDPVARYGDSPDVERPLGRSIMRGLLNRCPACGNGKLFRAFLKPVDHCAACGEAMYHHRSDDLPPYIVILVLGHVVVGGYMLTDMTFVLPVWVHMAIWAPVTVITALACIQPIKGGVIGLQWALRMHGFGGESDSPDDYDIPGRPD
;
A
#
# COMPACT_ATOMS: atom_id res chain seq x y z
N MET A 1 -4.10 -4.72 54.90
CA MET A 1 -2.99 -4.79 53.93
C MET A 1 -3.60 -5.04 52.56
N SER A 2 -3.94 -3.96 51.86
CA SER A 2 -4.48 -4.00 50.49
C SER A 2 -3.31 -3.89 49.52
N THR A 3 -3.05 -4.96 48.79
CA THR A 3 -2.07 -5.00 47.69
C THR A 3 -2.51 -4.00 46.61
N PRO A 4 -1.65 -3.08 46.15
CA PRO A 4 -1.91 -2.31 44.94
C PRO A 4 -1.92 -3.29 43.76
N THR A 5 -3.06 -3.43 43.09
CA THR A 5 -3.15 -4.13 41.82
C THR A 5 -2.43 -3.28 40.77
N ASP A 6 -1.18 -3.61 40.46
CA ASP A 6 -0.51 -3.03 39.30
C ASP A 6 -1.35 -3.34 38.05
N PRO A 7 -1.71 -2.33 37.23
CA PRO A 7 -2.45 -2.57 36.01
C PRO A 7 -1.62 -3.45 35.10
N VAL A 8 -2.16 -4.61 34.74
CA VAL A 8 -1.57 -5.52 33.75
C VAL A 8 -1.51 -4.75 32.42
N ALA A 9 -0.32 -4.27 32.07
CA ALA A 9 -0.09 -3.63 30.79
C ALA A 9 -0.41 -4.65 29.68
N ARG A 10 -1.49 -4.40 28.92
CA ARG A 10 -1.79 -5.20 27.72
C ARG A 10 -0.82 -4.77 26.63
N TYR A 11 -0.05 -5.73 26.13
CA TYR A 11 0.74 -5.55 24.91
C TYR A 11 -0.19 -5.09 23.78
N GLY A 12 0.00 -3.86 23.29
CA GLY A 12 -0.85 -3.21 22.28
C GLY A 12 -1.66 -2.00 22.77
N ASP A 13 -1.68 -1.68 24.07
CA ASP A 13 -2.35 -0.47 24.59
C ASP A 13 -1.44 0.76 24.48
N SER A 14 -0.99 1.06 23.25
CA SER A 14 -0.35 2.34 22.99
C SER A 14 -1.44 3.41 22.93
N PRO A 15 -1.37 4.51 23.71
CA PRO A 15 -2.32 5.63 23.66
C PRO A 15 -2.15 6.47 22.38
N ASP A 16 -1.70 5.83 21.30
CA ASP A 16 -1.16 6.47 20.12
C ASP A 16 -2.28 6.58 19.08
N VAL A 17 -2.90 7.77 19.05
CA VAL A 17 -4.04 8.15 18.22
C VAL A 17 -4.07 7.36 16.91
N GLU A 18 -5.13 6.58 16.73
CA GLU A 18 -5.28 5.71 15.57
C GLU A 18 -5.27 6.56 14.29
N ARG A 19 -4.33 6.26 13.38
CA ARG A 19 -4.20 7.03 12.14
C ARG A 19 -5.40 6.71 11.25
N PRO A 20 -6.05 7.71 10.63
CA PRO A 20 -7.24 7.46 9.82
C PRO A 20 -6.89 6.65 8.57
N LEU A 21 -7.23 5.36 8.57
CA LEU A 21 -6.88 4.39 7.52
C LEU A 21 -7.34 4.86 6.14
N GLY A 22 -8.65 5.09 5.97
CA GLY A 22 -9.23 5.47 4.68
C GLY A 22 -8.63 6.75 4.10
N ARG A 23 -8.40 7.78 4.94
CA ARG A 23 -7.80 9.05 4.52
C ARG A 23 -6.37 8.85 4.03
N SER A 24 -5.61 8.01 4.72
CA SER A 24 -4.20 7.74 4.42
C SER A 24 -4.06 6.97 3.10
N ILE A 25 -4.89 5.95 2.90
CA ILE A 25 -4.97 5.18 1.65
C ILE A 25 -5.36 6.10 0.49
N MET A 26 -6.40 6.91 0.66
CA MET A 26 -6.88 7.83 -0.39
C MET A 26 -5.82 8.86 -0.78
N ARG A 27 -5.11 9.43 0.19
CA ARG A 27 -3.97 10.32 -0.08
C ARG A 27 -2.86 9.62 -0.84
N GLY A 28 -2.56 8.37 -0.46
CA GLY A 28 -1.62 7.51 -1.16
C GLY A 28 -2.03 7.24 -2.61
N LEU A 29 -3.29 6.87 -2.85
CA LEU A 29 -3.86 6.67 -4.20
C LEU A 29 -3.77 7.94 -5.06
N LEU A 30 -3.88 9.12 -4.43
CA LEU A 30 -3.69 10.41 -5.09
C LEU A 30 -2.22 10.82 -5.27
N ASN A 31 -1.27 9.93 -4.98
CA ASN A 31 0.18 10.16 -5.04
C ASN A 31 0.65 11.29 -4.11
N ARG A 32 -0.06 11.49 -2.99
CA ARG A 32 0.26 12.51 -1.97
C ARG A 32 0.69 11.87 -0.66
N CYS A 33 1.37 12.66 0.16
CA CYS A 33 1.81 12.24 1.49
C CYS A 33 0.61 11.78 2.34
N PRO A 34 0.62 10.56 2.90
CA PRO A 34 -0.48 10.06 3.74
C PRO A 34 -0.67 10.86 5.04
N ALA A 35 0.40 11.41 5.60
CA ALA A 35 0.37 12.22 6.82
C ALA A 35 -0.26 13.61 6.58
N CYS A 36 0.33 14.44 5.70
CA CYS A 36 -0.11 15.82 5.53
C CYS A 36 -1.07 16.03 4.34
N GLY A 37 -1.01 15.21 3.29
CA GLY A 37 -1.83 15.32 2.08
C GLY A 37 -1.43 16.42 1.09
N ASN A 38 -0.37 17.19 1.37
CA ASN A 38 0.11 18.28 0.52
C ASN A 38 1.42 17.96 -0.22
N GLY A 39 2.31 17.15 0.38
CA GLY A 39 3.55 16.73 -0.25
C GLY A 39 3.33 15.66 -1.33
N LYS A 40 4.25 15.60 -2.31
CA LYS A 40 4.30 14.50 -3.30
C LYS A 40 4.85 13.24 -2.64
N LEU A 41 4.25 12.08 -2.94
CA LEU A 41 4.73 10.79 -2.44
C LEU A 41 5.88 10.23 -3.29
N PHE A 42 5.88 10.53 -4.59
CA PHE A 42 6.84 9.99 -5.55
C PHE A 42 7.72 11.10 -6.15
N ARG A 43 9.04 10.87 -6.21
CA ARG A 43 9.99 11.74 -6.93
C ARG A 43 10.06 11.40 -8.42
N ALA A 44 9.86 10.13 -8.76
CA ALA A 44 9.79 9.61 -10.11
C ALA A 44 8.76 8.48 -10.15
N PHE A 45 8.30 8.08 -11.35
CA PHE A 45 7.16 7.18 -11.60
C PHE A 45 6.84 6.18 -10.47
N LEU A 46 7.79 5.31 -10.08
CA LEU A 46 7.61 4.33 -8.98
C LEU A 46 8.61 4.49 -7.83
N LYS A 47 9.34 5.61 -7.79
CA LYS A 47 10.36 5.90 -6.76
C LYS A 47 9.79 6.88 -5.74
N PRO A 48 9.49 6.45 -4.50
CA PRO A 48 9.06 7.35 -3.44
C PRO A 48 10.13 8.38 -3.09
N VAL A 49 9.70 9.47 -2.48
CA VAL A 49 10.61 10.41 -1.79
C VAL A 49 11.10 9.78 -0.49
N ASP A 50 12.30 10.14 -0.02
CA ASP A 50 12.80 9.66 1.27
C ASP A 50 12.12 10.40 2.44
N HIS A 51 11.87 11.71 2.25
CA HIS A 51 11.15 12.56 3.20
C HIS A 51 10.10 13.43 2.50
N CYS A 52 8.98 13.67 3.18
CA CYS A 52 7.97 14.60 2.70
C CYS A 52 8.47 16.05 2.80
N ALA A 53 8.48 16.80 1.69
CA ALA A 53 8.90 18.21 1.67
C ALA A 53 8.01 19.16 2.50
N ALA A 54 6.77 18.76 2.82
CA ALA A 54 5.82 19.61 3.55
C ALA A 54 5.78 19.34 5.07
N CYS A 55 5.94 18.08 5.50
CA CYS A 55 5.83 17.69 6.91
C CYS A 55 7.04 16.92 7.46
N GLY A 56 8.06 16.64 6.64
CA GLY A 56 9.28 15.95 7.08
C GLY A 56 9.15 14.44 7.27
N GLU A 57 7.94 13.88 7.15
CA GLU A 57 7.68 12.45 7.38
C GLU A 57 8.61 11.55 6.55
N ALA A 58 9.27 10.60 7.23
CA ALA A 58 10.15 9.61 6.63
C ALA A 58 9.33 8.56 5.86
N MET A 59 9.60 8.42 4.55
CA MET A 59 8.88 7.54 3.63
C MET A 59 9.75 6.39 3.08
N TYR A 60 11.04 6.37 3.44
CA TYR A 60 12.00 5.36 2.98
C TYR A 60 11.79 3.96 3.60
N HIS A 61 11.01 3.86 4.67
CA HIS A 61 10.72 2.62 5.39
C HIS A 61 9.77 1.65 4.68
N HIS A 62 9.09 2.10 3.61
CA HIS A 62 8.13 1.25 2.91
C HIS A 62 8.79 -0.03 2.35
N ARG A 63 8.21 -1.18 2.65
CA ARG A 63 8.47 -2.46 1.97
C ARG A 63 7.15 -2.92 1.36
N SER A 64 6.83 -2.36 0.19
CA SER A 64 5.50 -2.49 -0.41
C SER A 64 5.56 -3.11 -1.79
N ASP A 65 6.53 -3.97 -2.09
CA ASP A 65 6.78 -4.37 -3.47
C ASP A 65 5.91 -5.55 -3.95
N ASP A 66 5.38 -6.38 -3.04
CA ASP A 66 4.56 -7.55 -3.40
C ASP A 66 3.06 -7.25 -3.58
N LEU A 67 2.47 -6.41 -2.72
CA LEU A 67 1.02 -6.15 -2.73
C LEU A 67 0.54 -5.38 -3.99
N PRO A 68 1.24 -4.33 -4.48
CA PRO A 68 0.76 -3.54 -5.61
C PRO A 68 0.58 -4.36 -6.91
N PRO A 69 1.51 -5.23 -7.33
CA PRO A 69 1.31 -6.08 -8.51
C PRO A 69 0.04 -6.94 -8.44
N TYR A 70 -0.27 -7.54 -7.28
CA TYR A 70 -1.49 -8.35 -7.11
C TYR A 70 -2.77 -7.53 -7.28
N ILE A 71 -2.81 -6.31 -6.74
CA ILE A 71 -3.98 -5.43 -6.90
C ILE A 71 -4.09 -4.97 -8.36
N VAL A 72 -2.96 -4.64 -9.00
CA VAL A 72 -2.92 -4.23 -10.42
C VAL A 72 -3.47 -5.35 -11.32
N ILE A 73 -3.03 -6.61 -11.16
CA ILE A 73 -3.49 -7.70 -12.01
C ILE A 73 -4.99 -7.99 -11.82
N LEU A 74 -5.51 -7.85 -10.59
CA LEU A 74 -6.95 -7.98 -10.34
C LEU A 74 -7.74 -6.90 -11.09
N VAL A 75 -7.30 -5.65 -11.04
CA VAL A 75 -7.95 -4.55 -11.79
C VAL A 75 -7.87 -4.80 -13.30
N LEU A 76 -6.69 -5.18 -13.81
CA LEU A 76 -6.49 -5.48 -15.22
C LEU A 76 -7.40 -6.62 -15.68
N GLY A 77 -7.47 -7.70 -14.92
CA GLY A 77 -8.34 -8.84 -15.23
C GLY A 77 -9.79 -8.39 -15.40
N HIS A 78 -10.33 -7.63 -14.46
CA HIS A 78 -11.73 -7.18 -14.53
C HIS A 78 -11.98 -6.20 -15.69
N VAL A 79 -11.08 -5.24 -15.90
CA VAL A 79 -11.24 -4.24 -16.97
C VAL A 79 -11.06 -4.87 -18.35
N VAL A 80 -9.97 -5.61 -18.54
CA VAL A 80 -9.59 -6.16 -19.85
C VAL A 80 -10.45 -7.37 -20.19
N VAL A 81 -10.58 -8.36 -19.30
CA VAL A 81 -11.37 -9.56 -19.59
C VAL A 81 -12.86 -9.23 -19.62
N GLY A 82 -13.36 -8.47 -18.65
CA GLY A 82 -14.76 -8.07 -18.61
C GLY A 82 -15.14 -7.21 -19.82
N GLY A 83 -14.28 -6.26 -20.19
CA GLY A 83 -14.48 -5.44 -21.37
C GLY A 83 -14.36 -6.23 -22.68
N TYR A 84 -13.38 -7.11 -22.80
CA TYR A 84 -13.22 -7.99 -23.97
C TYR A 84 -14.46 -8.87 -24.16
N MET A 85 -14.90 -9.55 -23.10
CA MET A 85 -16.09 -10.39 -23.13
C MET A 85 -17.33 -9.58 -23.50
N LEU A 86 -17.49 -8.37 -22.96
CA LEU A 86 -18.60 -7.49 -23.32
C LEU A 86 -18.56 -7.14 -24.82
N THR A 87 -17.41 -6.76 -25.37
CA THR A 87 -17.29 -6.41 -26.79
C THR A 87 -17.50 -7.61 -27.71
N ASP A 88 -16.98 -8.78 -27.34
CA ASP A 88 -17.09 -10.02 -28.12
C ASP A 88 -18.55 -10.53 -28.17
N MET A 89 -19.29 -10.38 -27.06
CA MET A 89 -20.71 -10.77 -26.99
C MET A 89 -21.64 -9.78 -27.70
N THR A 90 -21.26 -8.49 -27.80
CA THR A 90 -22.13 -7.44 -28.35
C THR A 90 -21.84 -7.12 -29.81
N PHE A 91 -20.61 -7.28 -30.27
CA PHE A 91 -20.19 -6.93 -31.61
C PHE A 91 -19.45 -8.07 -32.30
N VAL A 92 -19.80 -8.35 -33.56
CA VAL A 92 -19.06 -9.32 -34.39
C VAL A 92 -17.82 -8.63 -34.96
N LEU A 93 -16.79 -8.51 -34.13
CA LEU A 93 -15.53 -7.87 -34.49
C LEU A 93 -14.47 -8.94 -34.84
N PRO A 94 -13.67 -8.73 -35.90
CA PRO A 94 -12.56 -9.62 -36.20
C PRO A 94 -11.48 -9.52 -35.12
N VAL A 95 -10.76 -10.61 -34.88
CA VAL A 95 -9.75 -10.74 -33.80
C VAL A 95 -8.70 -9.63 -33.81
N TRP A 96 -8.29 -9.15 -35.00
CA TRP A 96 -7.30 -8.09 -35.10
C TRP A 96 -7.81 -6.75 -34.53
N VAL A 97 -9.11 -6.46 -34.62
CA VAL A 97 -9.70 -5.25 -34.04
C VAL A 97 -9.72 -5.35 -32.53
N HIS A 98 -10.09 -6.52 -31.99
CA HIS A 98 -9.99 -6.77 -30.55
C HIS A 98 -8.57 -6.56 -30.04
N MET A 99 -7.56 -7.10 -30.74
CA MET A 99 -6.16 -6.88 -30.37
C MET A 99 -5.76 -5.41 -30.47
N ALA A 100 -6.17 -4.72 -31.53
CA ALA A 100 -5.86 -3.30 -31.73
C ALA A 100 -6.48 -2.39 -30.64
N ILE A 101 -7.58 -2.80 -30.02
CA ILE A 101 -8.25 -2.05 -28.93
C ILE A 101 -7.70 -2.50 -27.57
N TRP A 102 -7.75 -3.80 -27.28
CA TRP A 102 -7.49 -4.31 -25.94
C TRP A 102 -6.00 -4.35 -25.59
N ALA A 103 -5.09 -4.49 -26.57
CA ALA A 103 -3.67 -4.39 -26.30
C ALA A 103 -3.24 -3.00 -25.78
N PRO A 104 -3.56 -1.87 -26.45
CA PRO A 104 -3.22 -0.55 -25.91
C PRO A 104 -4.00 -0.23 -24.64
N VAL A 105 -5.28 -0.62 -24.53
CA VAL A 105 -6.05 -0.43 -23.29
C VAL A 105 -5.39 -1.13 -22.11
N THR A 106 -4.89 -2.35 -22.30
CA THR A 106 -4.17 -3.09 -21.26
C THR A 106 -2.92 -2.34 -20.80
N VAL A 107 -2.09 -1.86 -21.74
CA VAL A 107 -0.87 -1.10 -21.43
C VAL A 107 -1.18 0.20 -20.69
N ILE A 108 -2.15 0.97 -21.19
CA ILE A 108 -2.57 2.23 -20.58
C ILE A 108 -3.11 1.99 -19.17
N THR A 109 -3.95 0.97 -18.99
CA THR A 109 -4.52 0.62 -17.68
C THR A 109 -3.44 0.20 -16.70
N ALA A 110 -2.47 -0.63 -17.13
CA ALA A 110 -1.33 -1.03 -16.30
C ALA A 110 -0.54 0.19 -15.79
N LEU A 111 -0.17 1.08 -16.71
CA LEU A 111 0.61 2.28 -16.39
C LEU A 111 -0.17 3.27 -15.52
N ALA A 112 -1.47 3.42 -15.76
CA ALA A 112 -2.32 4.30 -14.97
C ALA A 112 -2.57 3.77 -13.55
N CYS A 113 -2.66 2.45 -13.37
CA CYS A 113 -2.99 1.83 -12.08
C CYS A 113 -1.77 1.58 -11.19
N ILE A 114 -0.59 1.30 -11.75
CA ILE A 114 0.58 0.88 -10.97
C ILE A 114 1.03 1.94 -9.96
N GLN A 115 1.07 3.21 -10.37
CA GLN A 115 1.50 4.31 -9.51
C GLN A 115 0.53 4.61 -8.35
N PRO A 116 -0.79 4.84 -8.59
CA PRO A 116 -1.73 5.09 -7.50
C PRO A 116 -1.86 3.90 -6.56
N ILE A 117 -1.90 2.65 -7.07
CA ILE A 117 -1.99 1.47 -6.22
C ILE A 117 -0.78 1.38 -5.30
N LYS A 118 0.45 1.56 -5.83
CA LYS A 118 1.66 1.61 -4.99
C LYS A 118 1.55 2.68 -3.90
N GLY A 119 1.08 3.87 -4.26
CA GLY A 119 0.88 4.96 -3.31
C GLY A 119 -0.15 4.63 -2.22
N GLY A 120 -1.27 4.02 -2.61
CA GLY A 120 -2.32 3.56 -1.69
C GLY A 120 -1.81 2.52 -0.69
N VAL A 121 -1.00 1.57 -1.14
CA VAL A 121 -0.35 0.57 -0.26
C VAL A 121 0.60 1.26 0.73
N ILE A 122 1.42 2.21 0.28
CA ILE A 122 2.28 2.99 1.20
C ILE A 122 1.43 3.73 2.25
N GLY A 123 0.29 4.32 1.84
CA GLY A 123 -0.64 4.97 2.75
C GLY A 123 -1.29 4.02 3.77
N LEU A 124 -1.59 2.79 3.36
CA LEU A 124 -2.05 1.72 4.25
C LEU A 124 -0.97 1.33 5.26
N GLN A 125 0.25 1.08 4.79
CA GLN A 125 1.39 0.74 5.66
C GLN A 125 1.69 1.85 6.67
N TRP A 126 1.62 3.11 6.23
CA TRP A 126 1.77 4.26 7.11
C TRP A 126 0.69 4.33 8.19
N ALA A 127 -0.57 4.10 7.82
CA ALA A 127 -1.67 4.17 8.79
C ALA A 127 -1.65 3.00 9.79
N LEU A 128 -1.21 1.81 9.36
CA LEU A 128 -1.03 0.63 10.21
C LEU A 128 0.32 0.58 10.93
N ARG A 129 1.16 1.61 10.81
CA ARG A 129 2.51 1.68 11.43
C ARG A 129 3.43 0.50 11.05
N MET A 130 3.18 -0.14 9.90
CA MET A 130 3.95 -1.32 9.44
C MET A 130 5.35 -0.94 8.93
N HIS A 131 6.27 -1.91 8.90
CA HIS A 131 7.59 -1.80 8.24
C HIS A 131 8.44 -0.62 8.70
N GLY A 132 8.37 -0.23 9.98
CA GLY A 132 9.15 0.87 10.54
C GLY A 132 8.44 2.23 10.60
N PHE A 133 7.19 2.34 10.10
CA PHE A 133 6.35 3.53 10.31
C PHE A 133 5.85 3.70 11.76
N GLY A 134 6.05 2.69 12.61
CA GLY A 134 5.74 2.69 14.04
C GLY A 134 6.88 3.09 14.98
N GLY A 135 8.09 3.33 14.46
CA GLY A 135 9.25 3.67 15.28
C GLY A 135 10.00 2.47 15.90
N GLU A 136 9.46 1.26 15.79
CA GLU A 136 10.12 0.01 16.19
C GLU A 136 10.81 -0.65 14.98
N SER A 137 12.01 -1.19 15.18
CA SER A 137 12.71 -1.98 14.18
C SER A 137 12.08 -3.38 14.09
N ASP A 138 11.78 -3.81 12.87
CA ASP A 138 11.28 -5.16 12.50
C ASP A 138 12.28 -6.31 12.78
N SER A 139 13.25 -6.10 13.69
CA SER A 139 14.15 -7.15 14.14
C SER A 139 13.32 -8.24 14.82
N PRO A 140 13.51 -9.53 14.48
CA PRO A 140 12.93 -10.59 15.29
C PRO A 140 13.38 -10.35 16.72
N ASP A 141 12.42 -10.17 17.63
CA ASP A 141 12.73 -10.17 19.04
C ASP A 141 13.49 -11.47 19.32
N ASP A 142 14.73 -11.36 19.77
CA ASP A 142 15.50 -12.50 20.22
C ASP A 142 14.88 -12.92 21.54
N TYR A 143 13.82 -13.74 21.44
CA TYR A 143 13.21 -14.34 22.61
C TYR A 143 14.23 -15.33 23.15
N ASP A 144 14.77 -15.02 24.33
CA ASP A 144 15.64 -15.91 25.08
C ASP A 144 14.82 -17.16 25.45
N ILE A 145 14.92 -18.22 24.64
CA ILE A 145 14.18 -19.48 24.84
C ILE A 145 14.84 -20.19 26.03
N PRO A 146 14.15 -20.34 27.18
CA PRO A 146 14.75 -21.02 28.32
C PRO A 146 15.06 -22.48 27.95
N GLY A 147 16.34 -22.84 27.91
CA GLY A 147 16.80 -24.22 27.65
C GLY A 147 17.35 -24.52 26.25
N ARG A 148 17.69 -23.51 25.43
CA ARG A 148 18.46 -23.72 24.19
C ARG A 148 19.95 -23.93 24.53
N PRO A 149 20.54 -25.12 24.32
CA PRO A 149 21.99 -25.28 24.42
C PRO A 149 22.66 -24.52 23.26
N ASP A 150 23.80 -23.91 23.59
CA ASP A 150 24.70 -23.14 22.74
C ASP A 150 25.30 -23.94 21.57
#